data_AF-A0A524KSJ1-F1
#
_entry.id   AF-A0A524KSJ1-F1
#
_cell.length_a   1.000
_cell.length_b   1.000
_cell.length_c   1.000
_cell.angle_alpha   90.00
_cell.angle_beta   90.00
_cell.angle_gamma   90.00
#
_symmetry.space_group_name_H-M   'P 1'
#
loop_
_entity.id
_entity.type
_entity.pdbx_description
1 polymer ?
#
loop_
_entity_poly.entity_id
_entity_poly.type
_entity_poly.pdbx_seq_one_letter_code
_entity_poly.pdbx_strand_id
1 'polypeptide(L)'
;MKAPSRLRQSNPHLGAYYGIITSAVISLVIGLAMFEQLGWSQLWLAPALILVPLLLYLVIAASARTLDAGDFFASGRRVPPVYNGAVLAAILIGGAGFFGYTGTLFFLGFDGLAIGLAWTTGLLVAGLLFVPYLRKSGAYTLPAFLGQRFRSRSIRVCASLLQLPPTALLLAAEIKIAAL
;
A
#
# COMPACT_ATOMS: atom_id res chain seq x y z
N MET A 1 33.80 -1.34 -9.26
CA MET A 1 32.44 -0.86 -9.64
C MET A 1 31.74 -1.98 -10.41
N LYS A 2 30.70 -2.60 -9.85
CA LYS A 2 29.88 -3.60 -10.56
C LYS A 2 28.90 -2.86 -11.46
N ALA A 3 28.82 -3.26 -12.73
CA ALA A 3 27.91 -2.69 -13.73
C ALA A 3 26.45 -2.66 -13.22
N PRO A 4 25.64 -1.66 -13.61
CA PRO A 4 24.26 -1.55 -13.17
C PRO A 4 23.49 -2.79 -13.65
N SER A 5 22.84 -3.47 -12.71
CA SER A 5 22.11 -4.69 -12.98
C SER A 5 21.00 -4.43 -14.01
N ARG A 6 21.09 -5.13 -15.14
CA ARG A 6 19.98 -5.33 -16.07
C ARG A 6 18.75 -5.73 -15.24
N LEU A 7 17.58 -5.17 -15.55
CA LEU A 7 16.28 -5.54 -14.97
C LEU A 7 16.26 -7.06 -14.73
N ARG A 8 16.34 -7.48 -13.46
CA ARG A 8 16.24 -8.91 -13.11
C ARG A 8 14.90 -9.36 -13.68
N GLN A 9 14.92 -10.34 -14.57
CA GLN A 9 13.71 -10.86 -15.24
C GLN A 9 12.61 -11.06 -14.20
N SER A 10 11.42 -10.54 -14.49
CA SER A 10 10.27 -10.74 -13.61
C SER A 10 10.01 -12.23 -13.48
N ASN A 11 9.80 -12.72 -12.26
CA ASN A 11 9.50 -14.12 -12.04
C ASN A 11 8.24 -14.51 -12.86
N PRO A 12 8.33 -15.47 -13.80
CA PRO A 12 7.20 -15.83 -14.66
C PRO A 12 6.02 -16.41 -13.86
N HIS A 13 6.26 -16.95 -12.67
CA HIS A 13 5.21 -17.50 -11.80
C HIS A 13 4.61 -16.47 -10.84
N LEU A 14 5.04 -15.20 -10.89
CA LEU A 14 4.58 -14.16 -9.97
C LEU A 14 3.04 -13.99 -10.02
N GLY A 15 2.45 -14.07 -11.20
CA GLY A 15 1.00 -13.99 -11.36
C GLY A 15 0.25 -15.14 -10.68
N ALA A 16 0.83 -16.36 -10.67
CA ALA A 16 0.26 -17.50 -9.95
C ALA A 16 0.30 -17.28 -8.43
N TYR A 17 1.41 -16.76 -7.89
CA TYR A 17 1.50 -16.45 -6.46
C TYR A 17 0.49 -15.39 -6.02
N TYR A 18 0.37 -14.28 -6.77
CA TYR A 18 -0.64 -13.27 -6.49
C TYR A 18 -2.06 -13.84 -6.63
N GLY A 19 -2.32 -14.63 -7.68
CA GLY A 19 -3.62 -15.27 -7.89
C GLY A 19 -4.02 -16.20 -6.74
N ILE A 20 -3.10 -17.02 -6.24
CA ILE A 20 -3.34 -17.90 -5.09
C ILE A 20 -3.70 -17.07 -3.85
N ILE A 21 -2.90 -16.05 -3.51
CA ILE A 21 -3.15 -15.22 -2.33
C ILE A 21 -4.49 -14.47 -2.47
N THR A 22 -4.74 -13.86 -3.63
CA THR A 22 -6.01 -13.14 -3.88
C THR A 22 -7.20 -14.08 -3.81
N SER A 23 -7.12 -15.27 -4.41
CA SER A 23 -8.18 -16.27 -4.34
C SER A 23 -8.42 -16.78 -2.92
N ALA A 24 -7.37 -16.94 -2.10
CA ALA A 24 -7.49 -17.32 -0.70
C ALA A 24 -8.21 -16.25 0.13
N VAL A 25 -7.88 -14.97 -0.09
CA VAL A 25 -8.55 -13.84 0.57
C VAL A 25 -10.01 -13.73 0.12
N ILE A 26 -10.30 -13.87 -1.17
CA ILE A 26 -11.68 -13.86 -1.68
C ILE A 26 -12.48 -15.03 -1.10
N SER A 27 -11.90 -16.23 -1.08
CA SER A 27 -12.54 -17.42 -0.53
C SER A 27 -12.83 -17.26 0.96
N LEU A 28 -11.93 -16.63 1.71
CA LEU A 28 -12.15 -16.29 3.11
C LEU A 28 -13.35 -15.36 3.28
N VAL A 29 -13.43 -14.27 2.50
CA VAL A 29 -14.54 -13.31 2.57
C VAL A 29 -15.87 -13.98 2.23
N ILE A 30 -15.92 -14.76 1.15
CA ILE A 30 -17.13 -15.49 0.75
C ILE A 30 -17.52 -16.51 1.81
N GLY A 31 -16.56 -17.27 2.36
CA GLY A 31 -16.81 -18.24 3.42
C GLY A 31 -17.38 -17.59 4.67
N LEU A 32 -16.81 -16.47 5.12
CA LEU A 32 -17.34 -15.72 6.26
C LEU A 32 -18.74 -15.17 6.00
N ALA A 33 -19.02 -14.67 4.80
CA ALA A 33 -20.37 -14.22 4.41
C ALA A 33 -21.39 -15.36 4.41
N MET A 34 -20.99 -16.57 4.00
CA MET A 34 -21.86 -17.76 4.10
C MET A 34 -22.13 -18.15 5.55
N PHE A 35 -21.11 -18.11 6.42
CA PHE A 35 -21.29 -18.39 7.85
C PHE A 35 -22.19 -17.36 8.54
N GLU A 36 -22.11 -16.09 8.12
CA GLU A 36 -23.03 -15.04 8.58
C GLU A 36 -24.49 -15.37 8.22
N GLN A 37 -24.75 -15.81 6.98
CA GLN A 37 -26.10 -16.22 6.55
C GLN A 37 -26.62 -17.47 7.29
N LEU A 38 -25.71 -18.34 7.74
CA LEU A 38 -26.02 -19.51 8.56
C LEU A 38 -26.30 -19.17 10.04
N GLY A 39 -26.30 -17.88 10.41
CA GLY A 39 -26.62 -17.41 11.76
C GLY A 39 -25.48 -17.57 12.75
N TRP A 40 -24.23 -17.67 12.28
CA TRP A 40 -23.08 -17.70 13.18
C TRP A 40 -22.93 -16.38 13.94
N SER A 41 -22.55 -16.47 15.22
CA SER A 41 -22.40 -15.28 16.07
C SER A 41 -21.29 -14.36 15.55
N GLN A 42 -21.57 -13.05 15.55
CA GLN A 42 -20.63 -12.00 15.15
C GLN A 42 -19.33 -12.00 15.96
N LEU A 43 -19.36 -12.55 17.18
CA LEU A 43 -18.17 -12.73 18.03
C LEU A 43 -17.07 -13.59 17.39
N TRP A 44 -17.43 -14.47 16.45
CA TRP A 44 -16.46 -15.32 15.75
C TRP A 44 -16.09 -14.76 14.38
N LEU A 45 -17.05 -14.15 13.69
CA LEU A 45 -16.87 -13.67 12.31
C LEU A 45 -15.96 -12.44 12.24
N ALA A 46 -16.19 -11.44 13.10
CA ALA A 46 -15.42 -10.20 13.11
C ALA A 46 -13.91 -10.41 13.36
N PRO A 47 -13.48 -11.15 14.41
CA PRO A 47 -12.05 -11.40 14.62
C PRO A 47 -11.46 -12.31 13.55
N ALA A 48 -12.20 -13.26 12.97
CA ALA A 48 -11.70 -14.11 11.89
C ALA A 48 -11.34 -13.29 10.63
N LEU A 49 -12.15 -12.28 10.30
CA LEU A 49 -11.90 -11.38 9.16
C LEU A 49 -10.58 -10.61 9.30
N ILE A 50 -10.16 -10.28 10.53
CA ILE A 50 -8.94 -9.51 10.80
C ILE A 50 -7.74 -10.43 11.04
N LEU A 51 -7.89 -11.45 11.90
CA LEU A 51 -6.81 -12.31 12.34
C LEU A 51 -6.32 -13.24 11.23
N VAL A 52 -7.20 -13.76 10.38
CA VAL A 52 -6.78 -14.70 9.32
C VAL A 52 -5.90 -14.01 8.26
N PRO A 53 -6.25 -12.82 7.71
CA PRO A 53 -5.35 -12.09 6.82
C PRO A 53 -4.07 -11.63 7.51
N LEU A 54 -4.15 -11.24 8.79
CA LEU A 54 -2.97 -10.87 9.58
C LEU A 54 -2.01 -12.05 9.73
N LEU A 55 -2.52 -13.24 10.06
CA LEU A 55 -1.72 -14.47 10.16
C LEU A 55 -1.11 -14.84 8.81
N LEU A 56 -1.89 -14.76 7.73
CA LEU A 56 -1.38 -14.98 6.37
C LEU A 56 -0.23 -14.02 6.05
N TYR A 57 -0.39 -12.74 6.36
CA TYR A 57 0.67 -11.75 6.22
C TYR A 57 1.92 -12.10 7.04
N LEU A 58 1.77 -12.50 8.31
CA LEU A 58 2.89 -12.88 9.18
C LEU A 58 3.64 -14.12 8.66
N VAL A 59 2.92 -15.12 8.14
CA VAL A 59 3.52 -16.31 7.52
C VAL A 59 4.33 -15.92 6.29
N ILE A 60 3.77 -15.08 5.41
CA ILE A 60 4.47 -14.57 4.23
C ILE A 60 5.71 -13.77 4.67
N ALA A 61 5.57 -12.87 5.65
CA ALA A 61 6.67 -12.05 6.15
C ALA A 61 7.81 -12.89 6.75
N ALA A 62 7.49 -13.95 7.50
CA ALA A 62 8.48 -14.86 8.07
C ALA A 62 9.22 -15.65 6.97
N SER A 63 8.49 -16.11 5.93
CA SER A 63 9.06 -16.86 4.82
C SER A 63 9.90 -16.00 3.86
N ALA A 64 9.54 -14.72 3.69
CA ALA A 64 10.16 -13.80 2.74
C ALA A 64 11.19 -12.84 3.38
N ARG A 65 11.67 -13.16 4.59
CA ARG A 65 12.63 -12.32 5.32
C ARG A 65 13.92 -12.09 4.52
N THR A 66 14.38 -10.84 4.46
CA THR A 66 15.62 -10.45 3.78
C THR A 66 16.34 -9.34 4.54
N LEU A 67 17.67 -9.33 4.48
CA LEU A 67 18.54 -8.30 5.06
C LEU A 67 19.10 -7.33 3.99
N ASP A 68 18.89 -7.62 2.70
CA ASP A 68 19.33 -6.73 1.62
C ASP A 68 18.33 -5.59 1.46
N ALA A 69 18.80 -4.35 1.56
CA ALA A 69 17.99 -3.15 1.36
C ALA A 69 17.34 -3.10 -0.02
N GLY A 70 17.99 -3.63 -1.07
CA GLY A 70 17.43 -3.66 -2.42
C GLY A 70 16.23 -4.60 -2.54
N ASP A 71 16.27 -5.73 -1.83
CA ASP A 71 15.16 -6.68 -1.79
C ASP A 71 14.06 -6.23 -0.81
N PHE A 72 14.42 -5.58 0.30
CA PHE A 72 13.46 -5.04 1.28
C PHE A 72 12.67 -3.83 0.75
N PHE A 73 13.33 -2.83 0.17
CA PHE A 73 12.65 -1.59 -0.25
C PHE A 73 12.11 -1.61 -1.69
N ALA A 74 12.70 -2.41 -2.57
CA ALA A 74 12.34 -2.41 -3.99
C ALA A 74 12.00 -3.80 -4.53
N SER A 75 11.90 -4.82 -3.68
CA SER A 75 11.63 -6.22 -4.08
C SER A 75 12.59 -6.70 -5.19
N GLY A 76 13.84 -6.24 -5.15
CA GLY A 76 14.86 -6.54 -6.15
C GLY A 76 14.56 -5.99 -7.54
N ARG A 77 13.59 -5.05 -7.65
CA ARG A 77 13.05 -4.47 -8.89
C ARG A 77 12.51 -5.52 -9.87
N ARG A 78 11.97 -6.63 -9.34
CA ARG A 78 11.46 -7.79 -10.11
C ARG A 78 9.95 -7.75 -10.35
N VAL A 79 9.23 -6.87 -9.68
CA VAL A 79 7.76 -6.79 -9.74
C VAL A 79 7.33 -5.92 -10.94
N PRO A 80 6.47 -6.44 -11.83
CA PRO A 80 5.94 -5.68 -12.95
C PRO A 80 5.18 -4.41 -12.51
N PRO A 81 5.17 -3.34 -13.32
CA PRO A 81 4.53 -2.07 -12.96
C PRO A 81 3.05 -2.18 -12.61
N VAL A 82 2.32 -3.09 -13.24
CA VAL A 82 0.87 -3.28 -13.02
C VAL A 82 0.56 -3.66 -11.56
N TYR A 83 1.31 -4.61 -10.99
CA TYR A 83 1.13 -5.02 -9.58
C TYR A 83 1.47 -3.90 -8.61
N ASN A 84 2.52 -3.13 -8.89
CA ASN A 84 2.87 -1.95 -8.08
C ASN A 84 1.79 -0.86 -8.15
N GLY A 85 1.18 -0.66 -9.33
CA GLY A 85 0.04 0.25 -9.49
C GLY A 85 -1.20 -0.20 -8.72
N ALA A 86 -1.50 -1.50 -8.74
CA ALA A 86 -2.61 -2.08 -7.97
C ALA A 86 -2.40 -1.91 -6.45
N VAL A 87 -1.19 -2.16 -5.94
CA VAL A 87 -0.85 -1.94 -4.53
C VAL A 87 -0.99 -0.46 -4.16
N LEU A 88 -0.53 0.45 -5.02
CA LEU A 88 -0.69 1.88 -4.80
C LEU A 88 -2.17 2.26 -4.70
N ALA A 89 -3.01 1.75 -5.60
CA ALA A 89 -4.45 2.00 -5.57
C ALA A 89 -5.10 1.46 -4.29
N ALA A 90 -4.73 0.24 -3.87
CA ALA A 90 -5.27 -0.37 -2.65
C ALA A 90 -4.91 0.43 -1.38
N ILE A 91 -3.65 0.86 -1.25
CA ILE A 91 -3.18 1.66 -0.10
C ILE A 91 -3.85 3.04 -0.09
N LEU A 92 -4.09 3.62 -1.26
CA LEU A 92 -4.71 4.94 -1.37
C LEU A 92 -6.15 4.97 -0.86
N ILE A 93 -6.92 3.92 -1.20
CA ILE A 93 -8.33 3.85 -0.81
C ILE A 93 -8.43 3.60 0.69
N GLY A 94 -7.70 2.61 1.22
CA GLY A 94 -7.66 2.30 2.66
C GLY A 94 -9.05 2.16 3.31
N GLY A 95 -9.09 2.14 4.65
CA GLY A 95 -10.35 2.31 5.38
C GLY A 95 -10.69 3.79 5.51
N ALA A 96 -9.70 4.62 5.86
CA ALA A 96 -9.86 6.05 6.07
C ALA A 96 -10.30 6.78 4.80
N GLY A 97 -9.72 6.45 3.64
CA GLY A 97 -10.11 7.04 2.36
C GLY A 97 -11.52 6.59 1.93
N PHE A 98 -11.88 5.32 2.15
CA PHE A 98 -13.22 4.81 1.83
C PHE A 98 -14.32 5.50 2.64
N PHE A 99 -14.20 5.53 3.97
CA PHE A 99 -15.19 6.19 4.82
C PHE A 99 -15.18 7.71 4.65
N GLY A 100 -13.99 8.31 4.48
CA GLY A 100 -13.85 9.74 4.23
C GLY A 100 -14.52 10.18 2.92
N TYR A 101 -14.32 9.42 1.85
CA TYR A 101 -14.93 9.72 0.55
C TYR A 101 -16.44 9.46 0.55
N THR A 102 -16.88 8.36 1.16
CA THR A 102 -18.31 8.06 1.33
C THR A 102 -19.03 9.15 2.12
N GLY A 103 -18.44 9.62 3.24
CA GLY A 103 -18.99 10.73 4.02
C GLY A 103 -19.02 12.04 3.22
N THR A 104 -17.98 12.30 2.42
CA THR A 104 -17.92 13.47 1.54
C THR A 104 -19.04 13.45 0.50
N LEU A 105 -19.28 12.31 -0.15
CA LEU A 105 -20.39 12.15 -1.09
C LEU A 105 -21.76 12.26 -0.40
N PHE A 106 -21.88 11.80 0.84
CA PHE A 106 -23.12 11.94 1.61
C PHE A 106 -23.48 13.42 1.85
N PHE A 107 -22.49 14.26 2.17
CA PHE A 107 -22.73 15.69 2.43
C PHE A 107 -22.78 16.56 1.17
N LEU A 108 -21.90 16.32 0.19
CA LEU A 108 -21.76 17.15 -1.01
C LEU A 108 -22.53 16.61 -2.23
N GLY A 109 -23.08 15.40 -2.14
CA GLY A 109 -23.75 14.77 -3.27
C GLY A 109 -22.86 14.61 -4.49
N PHE A 110 -23.39 14.96 -5.67
CA PHE A 110 -22.70 14.80 -6.95
C PHE A 110 -21.41 15.63 -7.04
N ASP A 111 -21.34 16.79 -6.39
CA ASP A 111 -20.15 17.64 -6.42
C ASP A 111 -18.93 16.97 -5.74
N GLY A 112 -19.18 16.04 -4.82
CA GLY A 112 -18.13 15.22 -4.21
C GLY A 112 -17.40 14.29 -5.19
N LEU A 113 -17.97 14.02 -6.37
CA LEU A 113 -17.31 13.25 -7.42
C LEU A 113 -16.06 13.97 -7.98
N ALA A 114 -16.08 15.31 -8.00
CA ALA A 114 -14.94 16.11 -8.43
C ALA A 114 -13.70 15.84 -7.57
N ILE A 115 -13.87 15.55 -6.28
CA ILE A 115 -12.77 15.22 -5.36
C ILE A 115 -12.10 13.90 -5.76
N GLY A 116 -12.88 12.89 -6.17
CA GLY A 116 -12.34 11.62 -6.67
C GLY A 116 -11.58 11.78 -7.98
N LEU A 117 -12.10 12.57 -8.91
CA LEU A 117 -11.43 12.90 -10.18
C LEU A 117 -10.15 13.70 -9.96
N ALA A 118 -10.17 14.68 -9.06
CA ALA A 118 -8.98 15.45 -8.69
C ALA A 118 -7.91 14.56 -8.06
N TRP A 119 -8.31 13.62 -7.20
CA TRP A 119 -7.37 12.70 -6.55
C TRP A 119 -6.68 11.77 -7.55
N THR A 120 -7.46 11.12 -8.43
CA THR A 120 -6.93 10.24 -9.48
C THR A 120 -6.05 10.99 -10.47
N THR A 121 -6.49 12.16 -10.94
CA THR A 121 -5.71 13.02 -11.84
C THR A 121 -4.42 13.50 -11.17
N GLY A 122 -4.48 13.91 -9.90
CA GLY A 122 -3.32 14.33 -9.13
C GLY A 122 -2.26 13.24 -9.01
N LEU A 123 -2.66 11.99 -8.82
CA LEU A 123 -1.75 10.84 -8.79
C LEU A 123 -1.14 10.54 -10.15
N LEU A 124 -1.90 10.67 -11.23
CA LEU A 124 -1.38 10.51 -12.59
C LEU A 124 -0.32 11.58 -12.88
N VAL A 125 -0.62 12.85 -12.60
CA VAL A 125 0.31 13.97 -12.79
C VAL A 125 1.55 13.80 -11.91
N ALA A 126 1.39 13.46 -10.63
CA ALA A 126 2.51 13.19 -9.74
C ALA A 126 3.34 12.00 -10.20
N GLY A 127 2.69 10.95 -10.71
CA GLY A 127 3.33 9.78 -11.31
C GLY A 127 4.21 10.17 -12.49
N LEU A 128 3.69 10.96 -13.42
CA LEU A 128 4.41 11.40 -14.61
C LEU A 128 5.57 12.35 -14.26
N LEU A 129 5.36 13.26 -13.33
CA LEU A 129 6.34 14.28 -12.98
C LEU A 129 7.43 13.74 -12.06
N PHE A 130 7.09 13.08 -10.95
CA PHE A 130 8.06 12.74 -9.91
C PHE A 130 8.74 11.38 -10.12
N VAL A 131 8.02 10.37 -10.62
CA VAL A 131 8.56 9.00 -10.74
C VAL A 131 9.84 8.93 -11.58
N PRO A 132 9.98 9.64 -12.73
CA PRO A 132 11.22 9.61 -13.50
C PRO A 132 12.43 10.14 -12.70
N TYR A 133 12.26 11.21 -11.92
CA TYR A 133 13.35 11.77 -11.10
C TYR A 133 13.70 10.86 -9.93
N LEU A 134 12.69 10.31 -9.26
CA LEU A 134 12.91 9.37 -8.16
C LEU A 134 13.64 8.11 -8.63
N ARG A 135 13.26 7.55 -9.78
CA ARG A 135 13.94 6.40 -10.39
C ARG A 135 15.41 6.68 -10.72
N LYS A 136 15.74 7.89 -11.19
CA LYS A 136 17.12 8.31 -11.51
C LYS A 136 17.99 8.48 -10.27
N SER A 137 17.41 8.89 -9.14
CA SER A 137 18.18 9.12 -7.91
C SER A 137 18.67 7.83 -7.24
N GLY A 138 17.98 6.71 -7.44
CA GLY A 138 18.30 5.44 -6.78
C GLY A 138 18.07 5.41 -5.27
N ALA A 139 17.51 6.48 -4.68
CA ALA A 139 17.13 6.52 -3.27
C ALA A 139 15.91 5.63 -2.98
N TYR A 140 15.91 4.97 -1.82
CA TYR A 140 14.81 4.09 -1.39
C TYR A 140 13.70 4.82 -0.62
N THR A 141 14.00 5.99 -0.04
CA THR A 141 13.04 6.78 0.74
C THR A 141 13.04 8.23 0.27
N LEU A 142 11.89 8.90 0.41
CA LEU A 142 11.73 10.29 0.02
C LEU A 142 12.66 11.24 0.82
N PRO A 143 12.86 11.06 2.15
CA PRO A 143 13.84 11.86 2.88
C PRO A 143 15.28 11.62 2.42
N ALA A 144 15.64 10.39 2.06
CA ALA A 144 16.97 10.09 1.50
C ALA A 144 17.17 10.76 0.15
N PHE A 145 16.14 10.79 -0.70
CA PHE A 145 16.16 11.52 -1.98
C PHE A 145 16.42 13.01 -1.75
N LEU A 146 15.69 13.66 -0.85
CA LEU A 146 15.87 15.08 -0.54
C LEU A 146 17.26 15.37 0.03
N GLY A 147 17.74 14.49 0.93
CA GLY A 147 19.11 14.58 1.47
C GLY A 147 20.19 14.51 0.39
N GLN A 148 20.04 13.62 -0.58
CA GLN A 148 20.97 13.51 -1.73
C GLN A 148 20.85 14.70 -2.67
N ARG A 149 19.63 15.18 -2.94
CA ARG A 149 19.35 16.29 -3.86
C ARG A 149 19.95 17.62 -3.39
N PHE A 150 19.90 17.87 -2.08
CA PHE A 150 20.41 19.10 -1.46
C PHE A 150 21.76 18.89 -0.74
N ARG A 151 22.33 17.68 -0.78
CA ARG A 151 23.58 17.29 -0.10
C ARG A 151 23.61 17.70 1.38
N SER A 152 22.46 17.66 2.07
CA SER A 152 22.32 18.13 3.45
C SER A 152 21.68 17.07 4.34
N ARG A 153 22.37 16.76 5.45
CA ARG A 153 21.85 15.86 6.49
C ARG A 153 20.65 16.48 7.21
N SER A 154 20.67 17.78 7.44
CA SER A 154 19.58 18.50 8.12
C SER A 154 18.28 18.44 7.34
N ILE A 155 18.33 18.58 6.01
CA ILE A 155 17.14 18.47 5.14
C ILE A 155 16.58 17.04 5.17
N ARG A 156 17.45 16.02 5.19
CA ARG A 156 17.00 14.63 5.33
C ARG A 156 16.26 14.41 6.65
N VAL A 157 16.79 14.91 7.76
CA VAL A 157 16.15 14.76 9.09
C VAL A 157 14.84 15.53 9.13
N CYS A 158 14.80 16.77 8.63
CA CYS A 158 13.60 17.58 8.56
C CYS A 158 12.51 16.90 7.72
N ALA A 159 12.87 16.37 6.54
CA ALA A 159 11.93 15.62 5.70
C ALA A 159 11.41 14.35 6.39
N SER A 160 12.26 13.61 7.11
CA SER A 160 11.82 12.47 7.91
C SER A 160 10.84 12.89 9.00
N LEU A 161 11.11 13.98 9.72
CA LEU A 161 10.23 14.50 10.77
C LEU A 161 8.89 15.01 10.22
N LEU A 162 8.91 15.69 9.08
CA LEU A 162 7.70 16.20 8.43
C LEU A 162 6.75 15.09 7.97
N GLN A 163 7.30 13.91 7.66
CA GLN A 163 6.49 12.75 7.27
C GLN A 163 5.80 12.08 8.47
N LEU A 164 6.31 12.22 9.69
CA LEU A 164 5.75 11.52 10.87
C LEU A 164 4.30 11.93 11.18
N PRO A 165 3.94 13.23 11.29
CA PRO A 165 2.57 13.64 11.60
C PRO A 165 1.50 13.08 10.67
N PRO A 166 1.59 13.21 9.32
CA PRO A 166 0.54 12.67 8.45
C PRO A 166 0.45 11.15 8.54
N THR A 167 1.57 10.43 8.68
CA THR A 167 1.53 8.97 8.86
C THR A 167 0.91 8.54 10.19
N ALA A 168 1.18 9.28 11.27
CA ALA A 168 0.59 9.02 12.58
C ALA A 168 -0.92 9.29 12.59
N LEU A 169 -1.36 10.37 11.95
CA LEU A 169 -2.78 10.70 11.81
C LEU A 169 -3.51 9.64 10.98
N LEU A 170 -2.93 9.19 9.87
CA LEU A 170 -3.51 8.13 9.05
C LEU A 170 -3.63 6.82 9.85
N LEU A 171 -2.57 6.43 10.55
CA LEU A 171 -2.58 5.20 11.36
C LEU A 171 -3.61 5.28 12.50
N ALA A 172 -3.73 6.42 13.17
CA ALA A 172 -4.77 6.63 14.18
C ALA A 172 -6.18 6.54 13.59
N ALA A 173 -6.39 7.08 12.38
CA ALA A 173 -7.66 6.99 11.68
C ALA A 173 -8.02 5.53 11.32
N GLU A 174 -7.08 4.78 10.75
CA GLU A 174 -7.28 3.37 10.38
C GLU A 174 -7.56 2.48 11.60
N ILE A 175 -6.86 2.69 12.72
CA ILE A 175 -7.12 1.95 13.97
C ILE A 175 -8.51 2.27 14.51
N LYS A 176 -8.90 3.55 14.49
CA LYS A 176 -10.23 3.96 14.97
C LYS A 176 -11.35 3.36 14.11
N ILE A 177 -11.14 3.27 12.80
CA ILE A 177 -12.08 2.64 11.88
C ILE A 177 -12.14 1.12 12.11
N ALA A 178 -11.00 0.47 12.32
CA ALA A 178 -10.95 -0.96 12.58
C ALA A 178 -11.62 -1.36 13.92
N ALA A 179 -11.81 -0.41 14.85
CA ALA A 179 -12.47 -0.62 16.13
C ALA A 179 -13.98 -0.31 16.11
N LEU A 180 -14.53 0.13 14.98
CA LEU A 180 -15.91 0.57 14.79
C LEU A 180 -16.76 -0.57 14.22
#